data_AF-A0A7W0UQA1-F1
#
_entry.id   AF-A0A7W0UQA1-F1
#
_cell.length_a   1.000
_cell.length_b   1.000
_cell.length_c   1.000
_cell.angle_alpha   90.00
_cell.angle_beta   90.00
_cell.angle_gamma   90.00
#
_symmetry.space_group_name_H-M   'P 1'
#
loop_
_entity.id
_entity.type
_entity.pdbx_description
1 polymer ?
#
loop_
_entity_poly.entity_id
_entity_poly.type
_entity_poly.pdbx_seq_one_letter_code
_entity_poly.pdbx_strand_id
1 'polypeptide(L)'
;MRLLQGSLLALVVLSLVVPAVAAGQSGEQRVLAVHLDNDINPVTQDYLESAIERAEDEKLAAVVVVLDTPGGLSSSMRGIVKRFLAATVPVILYVSPPGSSADSAGAVIAMAADVAAMAPQTNIGSSTPISLGGEDISKDLRRKIVNDAAAYVGELAREHGRNVPAARQMVTKASNYGAREAKEIGLVEVVAPTLRALLNQVDGLKTVPKGFVLDTAGAEIENVEMSFWQRARDLLVDPNLIALMLSIGL
;
A
#
# COMPACT_ATOMS: atom_id res chain seq x y z
N MET A 1 -45.05 55.30 62.72
CA MET A 1 -43.96 55.78 61.83
C MET A 1 -43.16 54.56 61.39
N ARG A 2 -43.30 54.15 60.12
CA ARG A 2 -42.26 54.21 59.05
C ARG A 2 -41.05 53.29 59.33
N LEU A 3 -40.48 52.49 58.44
CA LEU A 3 -40.60 52.10 57.01
C LEU A 3 -39.61 50.90 56.88
N LEU A 4 -39.97 49.79 56.22
CA LEU A 4 -39.36 49.25 54.98
C LEU A 4 -37.82 49.07 54.94
N GLN A 5 -37.39 47.84 54.61
CA GLN A 5 -36.22 47.38 53.79
C GLN A 5 -35.71 46.03 54.36
N GLY A 6 -35.58 44.90 53.66
CA GLY A 6 -35.60 44.60 52.23
C GLY A 6 -34.39 43.71 51.90
N SER A 7 -34.63 42.43 51.56
CA SER A 7 -33.74 41.53 50.78
C SER A 7 -32.39 41.13 51.42
N LEU A 8 -31.78 39.96 51.23
CA LEU A 8 -31.73 39.05 50.09
C LEU A 8 -31.13 37.72 50.60
N LEU A 9 -31.86 36.60 50.50
CA LEU A 9 -31.27 35.26 50.65
C LEU A 9 -30.44 34.98 49.40
N ALA A 10 -29.11 34.98 49.52
CA ALA A 10 -28.22 34.51 48.47
C ALA A 10 -28.12 32.98 48.54
N LEU A 11 -28.92 32.30 47.73
CA LEU A 11 -28.81 30.86 47.48
C LEU A 11 -27.61 30.63 46.55
N VAL A 12 -26.46 30.24 47.11
CA VAL A 12 -25.30 29.81 46.32
C VAL A 12 -25.58 28.39 45.83
N VAL A 13 -26.07 28.25 44.60
CA VAL A 13 -26.14 26.96 43.91
C VAL A 13 -24.77 26.71 43.28
N LEU A 14 -23.97 25.89 43.94
CA LEU A 14 -22.69 25.40 43.41
C LEU A 14 -22.97 24.30 42.40
N SER A 15 -23.11 24.66 41.12
CA SER A 15 -23.20 23.71 40.02
C SER A 15 -21.84 23.06 39.77
N LEU A 16 -21.69 21.82 40.24
CA LEU A 16 -20.62 20.89 39.84
C LEU A 16 -20.77 20.59 38.34
N VAL A 17 -20.08 21.36 37.50
CA VAL A 17 -19.88 21.02 36.09
C VAL A 17 -18.83 19.92 36.06
N VAL A 18 -19.28 18.67 36.08
CA VAL A 18 -18.44 17.53 35.72
C VAL A 18 -18.21 17.60 34.22
N PRO A 19 -16.97 17.74 33.71
CA PRO A 19 -16.75 17.61 32.29
C PRO A 19 -17.00 16.15 31.94
N ALA A 20 -18.10 15.90 31.23
CA ALA A 20 -18.34 14.62 30.58
C ALA A 20 -17.23 14.44 29.56
N VAL A 21 -16.23 13.62 29.91
CA VAL A 21 -15.27 13.11 28.96
C VAL A 21 -16.09 12.25 28.00
N ALA A 22 -16.43 12.82 26.85
CA ALA A 22 -17.01 12.07 25.76
C ALA A 22 -15.95 11.06 25.31
N ALA A 23 -16.01 9.85 25.87
CA ALA A 23 -15.46 8.67 25.23
C ALA A 23 -16.20 8.55 23.90
N GLY A 24 -15.61 9.08 22.84
CA GLY A 24 -16.08 8.83 21.48
C GLY A 24 -16.18 7.32 21.34
N GLN A 25 -17.37 6.85 20.99
CA GLN A 25 -17.54 5.46 20.55
C GLN A 25 -16.71 5.32 19.28
N SER A 26 -15.46 4.87 19.43
CA SER A 26 -14.71 4.28 18.33
C SER A 26 -15.48 3.02 17.98
N GLY A 27 -16.34 3.09 16.96
CA GLY A 27 -16.65 1.86 16.21
C GLY A 27 -15.31 1.22 15.88
N GLU A 28 -15.19 -0.09 16.09
CA GLU A 28 -13.92 -0.81 15.86
C GLU A 28 -13.48 -0.55 14.43
N GLN A 29 -12.56 0.40 14.25
CA GLN A 29 -11.97 0.72 12.95
C GLN A 29 -11.33 -0.55 12.46
N ARG A 30 -11.65 -0.98 11.23
CA ARG A 30 -11.13 -2.22 10.65
C ARG A 30 -10.22 -1.87 9.49
N VAL A 31 -9.06 -2.53 9.45
CA VAL A 31 -8.11 -2.47 8.35
C VAL A 31 -7.96 -3.86 7.75
N LEU A 32 -8.03 -3.94 6.42
CA LEU A 32 -7.84 -5.20 5.70
C LEU A 32 -6.36 -5.38 5.35
N ALA A 33 -5.70 -6.37 5.92
CA ALA A 33 -4.33 -6.75 5.57
C ALA A 33 -4.36 -7.88 4.55
N VAL A 34 -4.01 -7.57 3.31
CA VAL A 34 -4.00 -8.48 2.17
C VAL A 34 -2.57 -8.94 1.92
N HIS A 35 -2.29 -10.22 2.17
CA HIS A 35 -0.95 -10.77 2.02
C HIS A 35 -0.72 -11.30 0.61
N LEU A 36 0.30 -10.75 -0.06
CA LEU A 36 0.75 -11.16 -1.39
C LEU A 36 2.23 -11.48 -1.31
N ASP A 37 2.54 -12.76 -1.22
CA ASP A 37 3.88 -13.35 -1.36
C ASP A 37 3.89 -14.18 -2.64
N ASN A 38 4.06 -13.50 -3.78
CA ASN A 38 3.95 -14.13 -5.10
C ASN A 38 4.39 -13.23 -6.27
N ASP A 39 4.43 -13.76 -7.49
CA ASP A 39 4.59 -12.98 -8.71
C ASP A 39 3.32 -12.18 -9.08
N ILE A 40 3.50 -11.17 -9.92
CA ILE A 40 2.42 -10.31 -10.42
C ILE A 40 1.86 -10.89 -11.72
N ASN A 41 0.64 -11.41 -11.67
CA ASN A 41 -0.03 -12.08 -12.78
C ASN A 41 -1.54 -11.80 -12.73
N PRO A 42 -2.38 -12.32 -13.66
CA PRO A 42 -3.82 -12.06 -13.65
C PRO A 42 -4.52 -12.55 -12.38
N VAL A 43 -4.07 -13.66 -11.79
CA VAL A 43 -4.67 -14.23 -10.58
C VAL A 43 -4.39 -13.33 -9.37
N THR A 44 -3.14 -12.87 -9.21
CA THR A 44 -2.79 -11.96 -8.12
C THR A 44 -3.36 -10.56 -8.31
N GLN A 45 -3.54 -10.10 -9.56
CA GLN A 45 -4.31 -8.90 -9.87
C GLN A 45 -5.77 -9.04 -9.40
N ASP A 46 -6.50 -10.06 -9.85
CA ASP A 46 -7.92 -10.28 -9.48
C ASP A 46 -8.09 -10.39 -7.97
N TYR A 47 -7.14 -11.04 -7.29
CA TYR A 47 -7.11 -11.16 -5.84
C TYR A 47 -7.02 -9.79 -5.14
N LEU A 48 -6.07 -8.93 -5.54
CA LEU A 48 -5.97 -7.59 -4.98
C LEU A 48 -7.18 -6.72 -5.32
N GLU A 49 -7.69 -6.81 -6.55
CA GLU A 49 -8.87 -6.04 -6.99
C GLU A 49 -10.09 -6.37 -6.13
N SER A 50 -10.34 -7.66 -5.90
CA SER A 50 -11.44 -8.15 -5.06
C SER A 50 -11.28 -7.72 -3.60
N ALA A 51 -10.06 -7.73 -3.07
CA ALA A 51 -9.80 -7.32 -1.69
C ALA A 51 -10.02 -5.81 -1.48
N ILE A 52 -9.63 -4.98 -2.45
CA ILE A 52 -9.89 -3.54 -2.39
C ILE A 52 -11.39 -3.26 -2.58
N GLU A 53 -12.09 -3.97 -3.47
CA GLU A 53 -13.54 -3.83 -3.65
C GLU A 53 -14.30 -4.14 -2.36
N ARG A 54 -13.94 -5.25 -1.70
CA ARG A 54 -14.47 -5.60 -0.39
C ARG A 54 -14.25 -4.50 0.65
N ALA A 55 -13.05 -3.93 0.69
CA ALA A 55 -12.74 -2.87 1.65
C ALA A 55 -13.52 -1.58 1.38
N GLU A 56 -13.82 -1.28 0.12
CA GLU A 56 -14.69 -0.17 -0.28
C GLU A 56 -16.15 -0.43 0.12
N ASP A 57 -16.68 -1.62 -0.15
CA ASP A 57 -18.04 -2.03 0.19
C ASP A 57 -18.28 -2.03 1.70
N GLU A 58 -17.32 -2.53 2.47
CA GLU A 58 -17.36 -2.55 3.93
C GLU A 58 -16.94 -1.22 4.57
N LYS A 59 -16.49 -0.24 3.77
CA LYS A 59 -16.02 1.09 4.22
C LYS A 59 -14.94 1.00 5.29
N LEU A 60 -13.96 0.14 5.05
CA LEU A 60 -12.84 -0.07 5.96
C LEU A 60 -11.93 1.17 5.99
N ALA A 61 -11.20 1.32 7.10
CA ALA A 61 -10.33 2.47 7.31
C ALA A 61 -9.17 2.53 6.29
N ALA A 62 -8.66 1.36 5.90
CA ALA A 62 -7.62 1.21 4.87
C ALA A 62 -7.53 -0.24 4.39
N VAL A 63 -6.90 -0.41 3.24
CA VAL A 63 -6.31 -1.68 2.79
C VAL A 63 -4.81 -1.60 2.94
N VAL A 64 -4.21 -2.60 3.57
CA VAL A 64 -2.75 -2.79 3.59
C VAL A 64 -2.40 -3.99 2.75
N VAL A 65 -1.71 -3.76 1.63
CA VAL A 65 -1.11 -4.83 0.84
C VAL A 65 0.26 -5.15 1.43
N VAL A 66 0.34 -6.27 2.15
CA VAL A 66 1.59 -6.80 2.70
C VAL A 66 2.27 -7.59 1.60
N LEU A 67 3.40 -7.08 1.10
CA LEU A 67 3.98 -7.48 -0.18
C LEU A 67 5.36 -8.13 -0.02
N ASP A 68 5.51 -9.28 -0.67
CA ASP A 68 6.78 -9.87 -1.11
C ASP A 68 6.62 -10.33 -2.56
N THR A 69 7.38 -9.76 -3.49
CA THR A 69 7.26 -10.12 -4.91
C THR A 69 8.56 -9.92 -5.67
N PRO A 70 8.95 -10.88 -6.52
CA PRO A 70 10.02 -10.70 -7.50
C PRO A 70 9.55 -9.86 -8.73
N GLY A 71 8.26 -9.51 -8.79
CA GLY A 71 7.63 -8.81 -9.90
C GLY A 71 6.78 -9.73 -10.77
N GLY A 72 6.56 -9.37 -12.03
CA GLY A 72 5.74 -10.17 -12.95
C GLY A 72 5.28 -9.41 -14.19
N LEU A 73 4.12 -9.78 -14.72
CA LEU A 73 3.59 -9.30 -15.99
C LEU A 73 3.26 -7.80 -15.95
N SER A 74 3.75 -7.07 -16.94
CA SER A 74 3.49 -5.63 -17.08
C SER A 74 2.02 -5.29 -17.28
N SER A 75 1.22 -6.17 -17.89
CA SER A 75 -0.23 -5.98 -18.02
C SER A 75 -0.91 -6.00 -16.64
N SER A 76 -0.59 -6.99 -15.82
CA SER A 76 -1.18 -7.15 -14.48
C SER A 76 -0.73 -6.06 -13.52
N MET A 77 0.55 -5.71 -13.57
CA MET A 77 1.07 -4.53 -12.87
C MET A 77 0.29 -3.25 -13.24
N ARG A 78 0.04 -2.98 -14.53
CA ARG A 78 -0.75 -1.81 -14.96
C ARG A 78 -2.21 -1.88 -14.50
N GLY A 79 -2.79 -3.08 -14.43
CA GLY A 79 -4.12 -3.31 -13.86
C GLY A 79 -4.18 -2.90 -12.39
N ILE A 80 -3.26 -3.44 -11.58
CA ILE A 80 -3.15 -3.13 -10.14
C ILE A 80 -2.91 -1.63 -9.92
N VAL A 81 -2.01 -1.00 -10.68
CA VAL A 81 -1.77 0.45 -10.57
C VAL A 81 -3.06 1.24 -10.82
N LYS A 82 -3.81 0.92 -11.89
CA LYS A 82 -5.10 1.58 -12.15
C LYS A 82 -6.08 1.37 -11.01
N ARG A 83 -6.15 0.16 -10.44
CA ARG A 83 -7.00 -0.14 -9.30
C ARG A 83 -6.64 0.70 -8.08
N PHE A 84 -5.35 0.82 -7.76
CA PHE A 84 -4.86 1.64 -6.65
C PHE A 84 -5.24 3.10 -6.84
N LEU A 85 -5.02 3.65 -8.04
CA LEU A 85 -5.38 5.05 -8.34
C LEU A 85 -6.88 5.31 -8.26
N ALA A 86 -7.72 4.34 -8.63
CA ALA A 86 -9.18 4.45 -8.58
C ALA A 86 -9.78 4.16 -7.20
N ALA A 87 -8.99 3.62 -6.26
CA ALA A 87 -9.52 3.17 -4.97
C ALA A 87 -10.11 4.33 -4.15
N THR A 88 -11.30 4.10 -3.61
CA THR A 88 -12.05 5.06 -2.78
C THR A 88 -11.80 4.89 -1.27
N VAL A 89 -11.02 3.88 -0.90
CA VAL A 89 -10.39 3.71 0.41
C VAL A 89 -8.87 3.89 0.30
N PRO A 90 -8.16 4.27 1.39
CA PRO A 90 -6.72 4.39 1.36
C PRO A 90 -6.03 3.05 1.13
N VAL A 91 -5.09 2.99 0.18
CA VAL A 91 -4.27 1.80 -0.09
C VAL A 91 -2.83 2.03 0.39
N ILE A 92 -2.43 1.27 1.39
CA ILE A 92 -1.08 1.23 1.93
C ILE A 92 -0.38 0.00 1.36
N LEU A 93 0.78 0.16 0.73
CA LEU A 93 1.63 -0.96 0.33
C LEU A 93 2.80 -1.08 1.31
N TYR A 94 2.97 -2.25 1.90
CA TYR A 94 3.95 -2.53 2.94
C TYR A 94 4.83 -3.71 2.56
N VAL A 95 6.08 -3.44 2.19
CA VAL A 95 7.06 -4.49 1.86
C VAL A 95 7.49 -5.19 3.15
N SER A 96 7.11 -6.45 3.32
CA SER A 96 7.22 -7.17 4.59
C SER A 96 6.92 -8.66 4.39
N PRO A 97 7.46 -9.57 5.22
CA PRO A 97 8.33 -9.39 6.40
C PRO A 97 9.78 -8.95 6.09
N PRO A 98 10.65 -8.77 7.11
CA PRO A 98 12.10 -8.65 6.87
C PRO A 98 12.63 -9.76 5.98
N GLY A 99 13.46 -9.41 4.98
CA GLY A 99 13.92 -10.32 3.93
C GLY A 99 13.12 -10.22 2.63
N SER A 100 11.91 -9.66 2.68
CA SER A 100 11.04 -9.49 1.52
C SER A 100 11.48 -8.37 0.59
N SER A 101 10.93 -8.39 -0.62
CA SER A 101 11.26 -7.47 -1.69
C SER A 101 10.01 -6.97 -2.42
N ALA A 102 10.07 -5.73 -2.91
CA ALA A 102 9.16 -5.22 -3.91
C ALA A 102 9.95 -4.98 -5.19
N ASP A 103 10.24 -6.05 -5.91
CA ASP A 103 11.06 -5.99 -7.10
C ASP A 103 10.21 -5.82 -8.35
N SER A 104 10.80 -5.21 -9.37
CA SER A 104 10.22 -5.08 -10.70
C SER A 104 8.82 -4.46 -10.71
N ALA A 105 7.78 -5.24 -11.00
CA ALA A 105 6.39 -4.80 -10.96
C ALA A 105 5.97 -4.30 -9.55
N GLY A 106 6.46 -4.94 -8.48
CA GLY A 106 6.17 -4.54 -7.10
C GLY A 106 6.61 -3.12 -6.79
N ALA A 107 7.81 -2.74 -7.22
CA ALA A 107 8.33 -1.37 -7.06
C ALA A 107 7.47 -0.34 -7.80
N VAL A 108 6.96 -0.66 -8.99
CA VAL A 108 6.09 0.25 -9.75
C VAL A 108 4.73 0.38 -9.08
N ILE A 109 4.15 -0.72 -8.59
CA ILE A 109 2.89 -0.72 -7.84
C ILE A 109 3.03 0.10 -6.55
N ALA A 110 4.15 -0.03 -5.84
CA ALA A 110 4.46 0.78 -4.65
C ALA A 110 4.40 2.28 -4.92
N MET A 111 4.87 2.73 -6.09
CA MET A 111 4.81 4.15 -6.47
C MET A 111 3.39 4.67 -6.72
N ALA A 112 2.40 3.80 -6.89
CA ALA A 112 0.99 4.14 -7.06
C ALA A 112 0.15 4.02 -5.77
N ALA A 113 0.72 3.50 -4.68
CA ALA A 113 0.03 3.37 -3.40
C ALA A 113 -0.16 4.74 -2.75
N ASP A 114 -1.24 4.93 -1.99
CA ASP A 114 -1.47 6.16 -1.23
C ASP A 114 -0.39 6.34 -0.14
N VAL A 115 0.09 5.23 0.42
CA VAL A 115 1.28 5.17 1.28
C VAL A 115 2.13 3.96 0.90
N ALA A 116 3.43 4.17 0.72
CA ALA A 116 4.45 3.16 0.53
C ALA A 116 5.27 3.04 1.81
N ALA A 117 5.38 1.82 2.32
CA ALA A 117 6.07 1.50 3.55
C ALA A 117 6.92 0.24 3.40
N MET A 118 7.94 0.12 4.24
CA MET A 118 8.87 -1.00 4.22
C MET A 118 9.20 -1.50 5.63
N ALA A 119 9.29 -2.81 5.82
CA ALA A 119 9.89 -3.38 7.02
C ALA A 119 11.42 -3.19 6.99
N PRO A 120 12.11 -3.14 8.14
CA PRO A 120 13.56 -3.23 8.15
C PRO A 120 14.05 -4.47 7.39
N GLN A 121 15.22 -4.36 6.75
CA GLN A 121 15.85 -5.46 5.99
C GLN A 121 15.01 -5.92 4.78
N THR A 122 14.23 -5.02 4.18
CA THR A 122 13.58 -5.24 2.87
C THR A 122 14.20 -4.36 1.79
N ASN A 123 13.87 -4.67 0.53
CA ASN A 123 14.38 -4.00 -0.67
C ASN A 123 13.23 -3.57 -1.60
N ILE A 124 13.46 -2.49 -2.37
CA ILE A 124 12.56 -2.04 -3.45
C ILE A 124 13.40 -1.60 -4.66
N GLY A 125 13.03 -2.04 -5.86
CA GLY A 125 13.71 -1.61 -7.08
C GLY A 125 13.70 -2.61 -8.23
N SER A 126 14.81 -2.69 -8.97
CA SER A 126 15.02 -3.64 -10.08
C SER A 126 13.90 -3.65 -11.14
N SER A 127 13.46 -2.47 -11.58
CA SER A 127 12.29 -2.31 -12.46
C SER A 127 12.59 -2.14 -13.95
N THR A 128 13.78 -2.54 -14.39
CA THR A 128 14.11 -2.50 -15.83
C THR A 128 13.31 -3.57 -16.59
N PRO A 129 12.49 -3.20 -17.59
CA PRO A 129 11.72 -4.18 -18.37
C PRO A 129 12.62 -5.15 -19.13
N ILE A 130 12.22 -6.41 -19.14
CA ILE A 130 12.85 -7.50 -19.88
C ILE A 130 11.82 -8.22 -20.75
N SER A 131 12.28 -8.88 -21.83
CA SER A 131 11.43 -9.76 -22.64
C SER A 131 11.27 -11.10 -21.93
N LEU A 132 10.03 -11.62 -21.89
CA LEU A 132 9.71 -12.91 -21.25
C LEU A 132 10.49 -14.09 -21.88
N GLY A 133 10.79 -14.03 -23.18
CA GLY A 133 11.51 -15.09 -23.90
C GLY A 133 13.03 -14.98 -23.84
N GLY A 134 13.59 -13.99 -23.13
CA GLY A 134 15.03 -13.72 -23.14
C GLY A 134 15.57 -13.29 -24.52
N GLU A 135 14.70 -13.04 -25.48
CA GLU A 135 15.07 -12.59 -26.83
C GLU A 135 15.76 -11.23 -26.78
N ASP A 136 16.80 -11.09 -27.61
CA ASP A 136 17.55 -9.85 -27.73
C ASP A 136 16.71 -8.82 -28.49
N ILE A 137 15.99 -7.99 -27.74
CA ILE A 137 15.29 -6.83 -28.28
C ILE A 137 16.31 -5.82 -28.82
N SER A 138 16.02 -5.22 -29.98
CA SER A 138 16.92 -4.23 -30.58
C SER A 138 17.21 -3.08 -29.60
N LYS A 139 18.44 -2.54 -29.65
CA LYS A 139 18.87 -1.45 -28.74
C LYS A 139 17.92 -0.26 -28.76
N ASP A 140 17.41 0.11 -29.94
CA ASP A 140 16.47 1.21 -30.08
C ASP A 140 15.10 0.91 -29.45
N LEU A 141 14.59 -0.32 -29.60
CA LEU A 141 13.35 -0.74 -28.97
C LEU A 141 13.50 -0.80 -27.44
N ARG A 142 14.58 -1.40 -26.93
CA ARG A 142 14.90 -1.42 -25.50
C ARG A 142 14.93 -0.01 -24.92
N ARG A 143 15.60 0.92 -25.60
CA ARG A 143 15.65 2.32 -25.16
C ARG A 143 14.26 2.95 -25.08
N LYS A 144 13.39 2.71 -26.07
CA LYS A 144 12.00 3.21 -26.04
C LYS A 144 11.21 2.64 -24.87
N ILE A 145 11.27 1.33 -24.65
CA ILE A 145 10.57 0.64 -23.56
C ILE A 145 11.05 1.15 -22.19
N VAL A 146 12.36 1.22 -21.98
CA VAL A 146 12.95 1.72 -20.73
C VAL A 146 12.58 3.17 -20.47
N ASN A 147 12.62 4.03 -21.50
CA ASN A 147 12.24 5.43 -21.36
C ASN A 147 10.77 5.63 -21.04
N ASP A 148 9.87 4.85 -21.67
CA ASP A 148 8.44 4.85 -21.38
C ASP A 148 8.17 4.42 -19.93
N ALA A 149 8.74 3.28 -19.52
CA ALA A 149 8.59 2.77 -18.15
C ALA A 149 9.15 3.74 -17.10
N ALA A 150 10.28 4.39 -17.39
CA ALA A 150 10.87 5.39 -16.51
C ALA A 150 10.00 6.65 -16.42
N ALA A 151 9.40 7.10 -17.52
CA ALA A 151 8.43 8.19 -17.48
C ALA A 151 7.22 7.80 -16.64
N TYR A 152 6.66 6.62 -16.86
CA TYR A 152 5.50 6.11 -16.16
C TYR A 152 5.70 6.04 -14.63
N VAL A 153 6.75 5.37 -14.16
CA VAL A 153 7.03 5.28 -12.71
C VAL A 153 7.38 6.65 -12.10
N GLY A 154 8.02 7.53 -12.89
CA GLY A 154 8.34 8.88 -12.46
C GLY A 154 7.12 9.75 -12.23
N GLU A 155 6.08 9.62 -13.06
CA GLU A 155 4.82 10.34 -12.87
C GLU A 155 4.02 9.80 -11.69
N LEU A 156 3.98 8.47 -11.49
CA LEU A 156 3.39 7.90 -10.27
C LEU A 156 4.07 8.44 -9.00
N ALA A 157 5.40 8.44 -8.97
CA ALA A 157 6.15 9.01 -7.87
C ALA A 157 5.85 10.50 -7.67
N ARG A 158 5.79 11.29 -8.76
CA ARG A 158 5.50 12.72 -8.71
C ARG A 158 4.15 13.02 -8.08
N GLU A 159 3.11 12.33 -8.53
CA GLU A 159 1.73 12.52 -8.04
C GLU A 159 1.58 12.19 -6.55
N HIS A 160 2.40 11.28 -6.03
CA HIS A 160 2.42 10.92 -4.61
C HIS A 160 3.50 11.67 -3.80
N GLY A 161 4.20 12.65 -4.40
CA GLY A 161 5.24 13.43 -3.71
C GLY A 161 6.53 12.67 -3.41
N ARG A 162 6.79 11.55 -4.08
CA ARG A 162 7.97 10.69 -3.92
C ARG A 162 9.13 11.13 -4.79
N ASN A 163 10.32 10.61 -4.49
CA ASN A 163 11.56 10.91 -5.21
C ASN A 163 11.54 10.40 -6.66
N VAL A 164 11.15 11.30 -7.58
CA VAL A 164 11.07 11.03 -9.03
C VAL A 164 12.41 10.55 -9.62
N PRO A 165 13.57 11.18 -9.36
CA PRO A 165 14.86 10.66 -9.83
C PRO A 165 15.15 9.23 -9.37
N ALA A 166 14.93 8.90 -8.10
CA ALA A 166 15.18 7.57 -7.55
C ALA A 166 14.26 6.52 -8.20
N ALA A 167 12.97 6.83 -8.33
CA ALA A 167 11.99 5.97 -8.98
C ALA A 167 12.36 5.67 -10.45
N ARG A 168 12.80 6.69 -11.19
CA ARG A 168 13.30 6.53 -12.57
C ARG A 168 14.56 5.68 -12.64
N GLN A 169 15.43 5.73 -11.64
CA GLN A 169 16.65 4.93 -11.58
C GLN A 169 16.38 3.44 -11.33
N MET A 170 15.27 3.09 -10.65
CA MET A 170 14.82 1.69 -10.56
C MET A 170 14.62 1.07 -11.94
N VAL A 171 14.14 1.86 -12.92
CA VAL A 171 13.91 1.42 -14.30
C VAL A 171 15.15 1.57 -15.18
N THR A 172 15.82 2.72 -15.13
CA THR A 172 16.90 3.05 -16.08
C THR A 172 18.25 2.43 -15.71
N LYS A 173 18.49 2.15 -14.43
CA LYS A 173 19.74 1.62 -13.89
C LYS A 173 19.59 0.31 -13.13
N ALA A 174 18.37 -0.23 -13.05
CA ALA A 174 18.05 -1.35 -12.16
C ALA A 174 18.47 -1.09 -10.70
N SER A 175 18.36 0.17 -10.25
CA SER A 175 18.72 0.53 -8.88
C SER A 175 17.79 -0.15 -7.87
N ASN A 176 18.36 -0.46 -6.70
CA ASN A 176 17.70 -1.07 -5.56
C ASN A 176 17.96 -0.19 -4.34
N TYR A 177 16.94 0.01 -3.52
CA TYR A 177 17.02 0.82 -2.32
C TYR A 177 16.56 -0.02 -1.12
N GLY A 178 17.42 -0.13 -0.11
CA GLY A 178 17.03 -0.75 1.15
C GLY A 178 16.08 0.15 1.93
N ALA A 179 15.26 -0.42 2.82
CA ALA A 179 14.22 0.30 3.57
C ALA A 179 14.67 1.66 4.17
N ARG A 180 15.84 1.70 4.82
CA ARG A 180 16.36 2.94 5.44
C ARG A 180 16.70 4.01 4.39
N GLU A 181 17.39 3.62 3.33
CA GLU A 181 17.77 4.51 2.23
C GLU A 181 16.54 5.01 1.48
N ALA A 182 15.60 4.11 1.17
CA ALA A 182 14.35 4.45 0.49
C ALA A 182 13.56 5.51 1.27
N LYS A 183 13.51 5.42 2.60
CA LYS A 183 12.89 6.44 3.45
C LYS A 183 13.68 7.74 3.46
N GLU A 184 15.00 7.67 3.62
CA GLU A 184 15.87 8.85 3.69
C GLU A 184 15.79 9.71 2.43
N ILE A 185 15.75 9.08 1.26
CA ILE A 185 15.64 9.80 -0.01
C ILE A 185 14.20 10.19 -0.37
N GLY A 186 13.20 9.82 0.44
CA GLY A 186 11.77 10.08 0.17
C GLY A 186 11.19 9.25 -0.98
N LEU A 187 11.68 8.03 -1.18
CA LEU A 187 11.08 7.06 -2.11
C LEU A 187 9.89 6.33 -1.47
N VAL A 188 9.92 6.13 -0.15
CA VAL A 188 8.81 5.59 0.65
C VAL A 188 8.58 6.48 1.87
N GLU A 189 7.36 6.52 2.38
CA GLU A 189 7.01 7.42 3.49
C GLU A 189 7.44 6.85 4.85
N VAL A 190 7.31 5.53 5.04
CA VAL A 190 7.45 4.90 6.36
C VAL A 190 8.33 3.66 6.33
N VAL A 191 9.10 3.49 7.41
CA VAL A 191 9.76 2.23 7.74
C VAL A 191 9.31 1.84 9.13
N ALA A 192 8.69 0.66 9.24
CA ALA A 192 8.10 0.18 10.49
C ALA A 192 8.40 -1.31 10.67
N PRO A 193 8.70 -1.79 11.89
CA PRO A 193 9.11 -3.18 12.11
C PRO A 193 7.95 -4.19 12.05
N THR A 194 6.72 -3.74 12.20
CA THR A 194 5.52 -4.59 12.18
C THR A 194 4.35 -3.84 11.56
N LEU A 195 3.34 -4.56 11.08
CA LEU A 195 2.10 -3.98 10.58
C LEU A 195 1.41 -3.09 11.63
N ARG A 196 1.38 -3.52 12.90
CA ARG A 196 0.83 -2.70 13.99
C ARG A 196 1.59 -1.38 14.17
N ALA A 197 2.93 -1.43 14.12
CA ALA A 197 3.75 -0.23 14.22
C ALA A 197 3.57 0.70 13.02
N LEU A 198 3.39 0.14 11.81
CA LEU A 198 3.07 0.89 10.62
C LEU A 198 1.77 1.66 10.78
N LEU A 199 0.68 0.98 11.14
CA LEU A 199 -0.65 1.59 11.32
C LEU A 199 -0.61 2.71 12.36
N ASN A 200 0.04 2.49 13.51
CA ASN A 200 0.21 3.54 14.51
C ASN A 200 1.02 4.75 14.01
N GLN A 201 1.95 4.57 13.07
CA GLN A 201 2.81 5.63 12.55
C GLN A 201 2.17 6.42 11.41
N VAL A 202 1.33 5.80 10.61
CA VAL A 202 0.62 6.46 9.50
C VAL A 202 -0.71 7.07 9.93
N ASP A 203 -1.18 6.79 11.15
CA ASP A 203 -2.38 7.41 11.71
C ASP A 203 -2.33 8.95 11.64
N GLY A 204 -3.42 9.56 11.21
CA GLY A 204 -3.55 11.00 10.98
C GLY A 204 -2.83 11.54 9.76
N LEU A 205 -2.07 10.72 9.02
CA LEU A 205 -1.41 11.14 7.78
C LEU A 205 -2.46 11.44 6.70
N LYS A 206 -2.27 12.55 5.98
CA LYS A 206 -3.08 12.90 4.82
C LYS A 206 -2.43 12.38 3.54
N THR A 207 -3.10 11.51 2.81
CA THR A 207 -2.57 10.91 1.57
C THR A 207 -2.53 11.94 0.44
N VAL A 208 -1.62 11.74 -0.51
CA VAL A 208 -1.50 12.56 -1.74
C VAL A 208 -1.56 11.58 -2.91
N PRO A 209 -2.32 11.86 -3.99
CA PRO A 209 -3.11 13.08 -4.23
C PRO A 209 -4.54 13.04 -3.65
N LYS A 210 -5.02 11.88 -3.20
CA LYS A 210 -6.45 11.68 -2.88
C LYS A 210 -6.94 12.41 -1.63
N GLY A 211 -6.04 12.75 -0.70
CA GLY A 211 -6.38 13.58 0.46
C GLY A 211 -7.09 12.84 1.60
N PHE A 212 -7.05 11.51 1.63
CA PHE A 212 -7.61 10.73 2.74
C PHE A 212 -6.84 11.03 4.02
N VAL A 213 -7.53 11.14 5.15
CA VAL A 213 -6.90 11.17 6.47
C VAL A 213 -6.98 9.76 7.04
N LEU A 214 -5.84 9.15 7.32
CA LEU A 214 -5.77 7.78 7.82
C LEU A 214 -6.26 7.72 9.28
N ASP A 215 -7.22 6.83 9.56
CA ASP A 215 -7.71 6.50 10.90
C ASP A 215 -7.42 5.03 11.17
N THR A 216 -6.18 4.75 11.59
CA THR A 216 -5.61 3.39 11.61
C THR A 216 -5.06 2.99 12.98
N ALA A 217 -4.88 3.94 13.90
CA ALA A 217 -4.46 3.64 15.26
C ALA A 217 -5.53 2.82 15.99
N GLY A 218 -5.09 1.70 16.60
CA GLY A 218 -6.00 0.82 17.35
C GLY A 218 -6.98 0.02 16.48
N ALA A 219 -6.91 0.14 15.15
CA ALA A 219 -7.79 -0.60 14.25
C ALA A 219 -7.62 -2.12 14.39
N GLU A 220 -8.71 -2.87 14.33
CA GLU A 220 -8.69 -4.32 14.19
C GLU A 220 -8.09 -4.67 12.81
N ILE A 221 -7.11 -5.60 12.81
CA ILE A 221 -6.44 -6.04 11.59
C ILE A 221 -7.10 -7.34 11.15
N GLU A 222 -7.86 -7.30 10.08
CA GLU A 222 -8.38 -8.49 9.44
C GLU A 222 -7.38 -8.98 8.38
N ASN A 223 -6.87 -10.19 8.54
CA ASN A 223 -5.92 -10.76 7.59
C ASN A 223 -6.67 -11.56 6.51
N VAL A 224 -6.32 -11.28 5.26
CA VAL A 224 -6.77 -12.05 4.10
C VAL A 224 -5.54 -12.63 3.44
N GLU A 225 -5.56 -13.94 3.24
CA GLU A 225 -4.61 -14.65 2.39
C GLU A 225 -5.30 -15.08 1.10
N MET A 226 -4.53 -15.36 0.06
CA MET A 226 -5.06 -16.06 -1.11
C MET A 226 -5.66 -17.40 -0.68
N SER A 227 -6.90 -17.63 -1.11
CA SER A 227 -7.56 -18.92 -0.89
C SER A 227 -6.78 -20.05 -1.57
N PHE A 228 -6.91 -21.28 -1.06
CA PHE A 228 -6.30 -22.47 -1.66
C PHE A 228 -6.58 -22.58 -3.18
N TRP A 229 -7.78 -22.24 -3.62
CA TRP A 229 -8.16 -22.31 -5.03
C TRP A 229 -7.52 -21.21 -5.88
N GLN A 230 -7.32 -20.02 -5.33
CA GLN A 230 -6.56 -18.97 -6.00
C GLN A 230 -5.09 -19.37 -6.12
N ARG A 231 -4.49 -19.94 -5.05
CA ARG A 231 -3.13 -20.51 -5.12
C ARG A 231 -3.01 -21.65 -6.14
N ALA A 232 -4.03 -22.51 -6.25
CA ALA A 232 -4.04 -23.58 -7.24
C ALA A 232 -4.16 -23.07 -8.69
N ARG A 233 -4.94 -22.01 -8.93
CA ARG A 233 -5.03 -21.37 -10.26
C ARG A 233 -3.74 -20.66 -10.62
N ASP A 234 -3.15 -19.98 -9.66
CA ASP A 234 -1.87 -19.32 -9.78
C ASP A 234 -0.76 -20.31 -10.21
N LEU A 235 -0.70 -21.48 -9.55
CA LEU A 235 0.19 -22.58 -9.93
C LEU A 235 0.03 -23.06 -11.38
N LEU A 236 -1.19 -23.03 -11.92
CA LEU A 236 -1.47 -23.43 -13.31
C LEU A 236 -1.08 -22.37 -14.34
N VAL A 237 -0.96 -21.11 -13.90
CA VAL A 237 -0.58 -19.96 -14.74
C VAL A 237 0.93 -19.69 -14.65
N ASP A 238 1.64 -20.29 -13.68
CA ASP A 238 3.09 -20.20 -13.57
C ASP A 238 3.79 -20.80 -14.82
N PRO A 239 4.55 -19.98 -15.59
CA PRO A 239 5.26 -20.42 -16.79
C PRO A 239 6.25 -21.57 -16.54
N ASN A 240 6.85 -21.64 -15.35
CA ASN A 240 7.83 -22.67 -15.00
C ASN A 240 7.18 -24.03 -14.76
N LEU A 241 5.97 -24.03 -14.20
CA LEU A 241 5.18 -25.24 -14.00
C LEU A 241 4.52 -25.70 -15.29
N ILE A 242 4.09 -24.79 -16.17
CA ILE A 242 3.67 -25.15 -17.53
C ILE A 242 4.82 -25.87 -18.24
N ALA A 243 6.05 -25.34 -18.16
CA ALA A 243 7.22 -25.99 -18.74
C ALA A 243 7.51 -27.37 -18.13
N LEU A 244 7.36 -27.52 -16.80
CA LEU A 244 7.52 -28.82 -16.13
C LEU A 244 6.42 -29.82 -16.53
N MET A 245 5.16 -29.40 -16.59
CA MET A 245 4.03 -30.24 -17.03
C MET A 245 4.17 -30.68 -18.49
N LEU A 246 4.60 -29.77 -19.38
CA LEU A 246 4.92 -30.10 -20.78
C LEU A 246 6.12 -31.06 -20.88
N SER A 247 7.11 -30.94 -19.99
CA SER A 247 8.27 -31.83 -19.97
C SER A 247 7.97 -33.24 -19.45
N ILE A 248 6.94 -33.39 -18.61
CA ILE A 248 6.51 -34.67 -18.04
C ILE A 248 5.40 -35.33 -18.90
N GLY A 249 4.72 -34.56 -19.74
CA GLY A 249 3.91 -35.08 -20.84
C GLY A 249 2.47 -34.62 -20.82
N LEU A 250 2.18 -33.64 -21.67
CA LEU A 250 1.05 -33.69 -22.59
C LEU A 250 1.59 -33.43 -24.01
#